data_AF-A0A432T627-F1
#
_entry.id   AF-A0A432T627-F1
#
_cell.length_a   1.000
_cell.length_b   1.000
_cell.length_c   1.000
_cell.angle_alpha   90.00
_cell.angle_beta   90.00
_cell.angle_gamma   90.00
#
_symmetry.space_group_name_H-M   'P 1'
#
loop_
_entity.id
_entity.type
_entity.pdbx_description
1 polymer ?
#
loop_
_entity_poly.entity_id
_entity_poly.type
_entity_poly.pdbx_seq_one_letter_code
_entity_poly.pdbx_strand_id
1 'polypeptide(L)'
;LLVHTAMHRVTLTENINIMLTPQFYTTKKEVLPIKYAYQAKKIAPSLFEGLLEEGGSYEYTVSNDGDTWTFIAYDIEKITDFLASKGIGADKISKLYFAQQSVDQFTAPLALSDKESLVNIDDTVVVVPSIVLEDKGETSLAFDKSFTPKMGGVSVKTGGMTKSMFTQSQALTIAAVLALFAGMFVVEGSRYDGGNKADEEKLQSLYESYPSLESSYTRAGIVEKYRNINTLERKKRETIKTLSHMIFKGVTLTSAHLDEKRFNAHFSCDNEEVANRVKALAKKSHYNTSKAKNSNDLTVEGAL
;
A
#
# COMPACT_ATOMS: atom_id res chain seq x y z
N LEU A 1 30.43 18.78 9.51
CA LEU A 1 30.09 19.70 10.62
C LEU A 1 30.41 19.01 11.94
N LEU A 2 31.16 19.66 12.82
CA LEU A 2 31.39 19.19 14.18
C LEU A 2 30.23 19.64 15.07
N VAL A 3 29.67 18.72 15.85
CA VAL A 3 28.49 18.94 16.69
C VAL A 3 28.83 18.71 18.15
N HIS A 4 28.62 19.74 18.97
CA HIS A 4 28.79 19.76 20.42
C HIS A 4 27.57 20.41 21.09
N THR A 5 27.34 20.16 22.38
CA THR A 5 26.11 20.58 23.08
C THR A 5 25.89 22.10 23.09
N ALA A 6 26.99 22.86 23.20
CA ALA A 6 27.00 24.33 23.24
C ALA A 6 26.88 25.01 21.85
N MET A 7 26.75 24.26 20.75
CA MET A 7 26.68 24.87 19.41
C MET A 7 25.44 25.75 19.23
N HIS A 8 25.57 26.79 18.41
CA HIS A 8 24.43 27.61 18.00
C HIS A 8 23.54 26.89 16.98
N ARG A 9 22.31 27.39 16.79
CA ARG A 9 21.45 26.93 15.70
C ARG A 9 22.11 27.23 14.36
N VAL A 10 21.97 26.31 13.42
CA VAL A 10 22.51 26.43 12.07
C VAL A 10 21.42 26.16 11.04
N THR A 11 21.53 26.82 9.89
CA THR A 11 20.66 26.57 8.74
C THR A 11 21.48 25.87 7.67
N LEU A 12 21.07 24.66 7.28
CA LEU A 12 21.76 23.87 6.28
C LEU A 12 21.00 23.89 4.95
N THR A 13 21.70 24.22 3.87
CA THR A 13 21.15 24.20 2.51
C THR A 13 21.31 22.83 1.85
N GLU A 14 22.38 22.10 2.19
CA GLU A 14 22.75 20.81 1.61
C GLU A 14 22.88 19.70 2.66
N ASN A 15 22.96 18.46 2.19
CA ASN A 15 23.15 17.29 3.05
C ASN A 15 24.63 17.16 3.43
N ILE A 16 24.90 17.04 4.72
CA ILE A 16 26.27 17.08 5.24
C ILE A 16 26.59 15.88 6.13
N ASN A 17 27.88 15.58 6.23
CA ASN A 17 28.39 14.67 7.25
C ASN A 17 28.51 15.40 8.59
N ILE A 18 28.11 14.72 9.65
CA ILE A 18 28.16 15.23 11.01
C ILE A 18 29.15 14.41 11.82
N MET A 19 30.00 15.09 12.57
CA MET A 19 30.92 14.51 13.54
C MET A 19 30.42 14.86 14.94
N LEU A 20 30.15 13.85 15.76
CA LEU A 20 29.66 14.00 17.13
C LEU A 20 30.84 14.04 18.11
N THR A 21 30.80 14.97 19.07
CA THR A 21 31.72 14.99 20.20
C THR A 21 31.38 13.92 21.26
N PRO A 22 32.32 13.57 22.16
CA PRO A 22 32.10 12.60 23.25
C PRO A 22 30.91 12.88 24.17
N GLN A 23 30.29 14.06 24.09
CA GLN A 23 29.06 14.40 24.82
C GLN A 23 27.84 13.59 24.35
N PHE A 24 27.90 12.92 23.20
CA PHE A 24 26.77 12.20 22.58
C PHE A 24 26.90 10.67 22.62
N TYR A 25 28.00 10.14 23.17
CA TYR A 25 28.27 8.71 23.18
C TYR A 25 29.19 8.31 24.31
N THR A 26 29.16 7.03 24.66
CA THR A 26 30.09 6.43 25.62
C THR A 26 31.03 5.49 24.87
N THR A 27 32.32 5.66 25.05
CA THR A 27 33.36 4.80 24.45
C THR A 27 33.91 3.84 25.48
N LYS A 28 34.25 2.62 25.04
CA LYS A 28 35.03 1.66 25.81
C LYS A 28 36.02 0.94 24.89
N LYS A 29 37.26 0.77 25.34
CA LYS A 29 38.30 0.02 24.61
C LYS A 29 38.60 -1.27 25.34
N GLU A 30 38.69 -2.38 24.61
CA GLU A 30 38.96 -3.70 25.17
C GLU A 30 39.86 -4.52 24.24
N VAL A 31 40.79 -5.27 24.81
CA VAL A 31 41.59 -6.26 24.07
C VAL A 31 40.84 -7.58 24.10
N LEU A 32 40.41 -8.06 22.93
CA LEU A 32 39.53 -9.22 22.83
C LEU A 32 40.04 -10.21 21.78
N PRO A 33 40.06 -11.53 22.08
CA PRO A 33 40.50 -12.57 21.14
C PRO A 33 39.40 -12.91 20.12
N ILE A 34 38.86 -11.90 19.44
CA ILE A 34 37.78 -12.02 18.46
C ILE A 34 38.24 -11.49 17.11
N LYS A 35 37.85 -12.19 16.03
CA LYS A 35 38.35 -11.91 14.68
C LYS A 35 37.44 -10.97 13.89
N TYR A 36 36.15 -10.93 14.23
CA TYR A 36 35.14 -10.28 13.40
C TYR A 36 34.31 -9.24 14.16
N ALA A 37 34.09 -8.09 13.53
CA ALA A 37 33.36 -6.96 14.13
C ALA A 37 31.91 -7.31 14.53
N TYR A 38 31.25 -8.23 13.83
CA TYR A 38 29.89 -8.67 14.21
C TYR A 38 29.88 -9.43 15.55
N GLN A 39 30.96 -10.13 15.89
CA GLN A 39 31.10 -10.84 17.17
C GLN A 39 31.30 -9.83 18.29
N ALA A 40 32.18 -8.85 18.05
CA ALA A 40 32.39 -7.73 18.97
C ALA A 40 31.07 -6.98 19.23
N LYS A 41 30.34 -6.63 18.18
CA LYS A 41 29.06 -5.92 18.32
C LYS A 41 28.02 -6.69 19.13
N LYS A 42 28.04 -8.03 19.13
CA LYS A 42 27.10 -8.85 19.92
C LYS A 42 27.34 -8.76 21.42
N ILE A 43 28.58 -8.59 21.86
CA ILE A 43 28.93 -8.50 23.29
C ILE A 43 28.89 -7.06 23.81
N ALA A 44 28.80 -6.07 22.92
CA ALA A 44 28.78 -4.65 23.28
C ALA A 44 27.74 -4.32 24.38
N PRO A 45 26.48 -4.80 24.35
CA PRO A 45 25.52 -4.52 25.41
C PRO A 45 26.02 -4.91 26.81
N SER A 46 26.64 -6.08 26.95
CA SER A 46 27.20 -6.54 28.22
C SER A 46 28.42 -5.73 28.66
N LEU A 47 29.20 -5.19 27.73
CA LEU A 47 30.36 -4.34 28.07
C LEU A 47 29.95 -2.99 28.66
N PHE A 48 28.73 -2.54 28.37
CA PHE A 48 28.17 -1.27 28.82
C PHE A 48 27.13 -1.40 29.95
N GLU A 49 26.93 -2.61 30.46
CA GLU A 49 26.03 -2.85 31.59
C GLU A 49 26.47 -2.02 32.81
N GLY A 50 25.55 -1.22 33.36
CA GLY A 50 25.82 -0.31 34.47
C GLY A 50 26.61 0.96 34.13
N LEU A 51 27.01 1.17 32.86
CA LEU A 51 27.72 2.37 32.41
C LEU A 51 26.81 3.38 31.68
N LEU A 52 25.61 2.94 31.29
CA LEU A 52 24.64 3.74 30.53
C LEU A 52 23.43 4.10 31.40
N GLU A 53 22.73 5.17 31.04
CA GLU A 53 21.52 5.60 31.75
C GLU A 53 20.39 4.58 31.57
N GLU A 54 19.63 4.32 32.64
CA GLU A 54 18.47 3.43 32.57
C GLU A 54 17.40 3.97 31.62
N GLY A 55 16.79 3.08 30.84
CA GLY A 55 15.69 3.42 29.92
C GLY A 55 16.12 4.03 28.57
N GLY A 56 17.41 4.18 28.28
CA GLY A 56 17.90 4.63 26.97
C GLY A 56 17.84 3.53 25.89
N SER A 57 17.58 3.92 24.64
CA SER A 57 17.58 3.02 23.48
C SER A 57 18.94 3.07 22.78
N TYR A 58 19.91 2.33 23.32
CA TYR A 58 21.29 2.40 22.85
C TYR A 58 21.57 1.49 21.64
N GLU A 59 22.21 2.07 20.64
CA GLU A 59 22.85 1.36 19.53
C GLU A 59 24.37 1.33 19.72
N TYR A 60 25.02 0.36 19.08
CA TYR A 60 26.45 0.12 19.21
C TYR A 60 27.16 0.14 17.86
N THR A 61 28.28 0.84 17.78
CA THR A 61 29.25 0.69 16.70
C THR A 61 30.57 0.20 17.25
N VAL A 62 31.31 -0.55 16.44
CA VAL A 62 32.58 -1.14 16.84
C VAL A 62 33.58 -1.00 15.72
N SER A 63 34.79 -0.56 16.05
CA SER A 63 35.96 -0.55 15.18
C SER A 63 37.09 -1.37 15.80
N ASN A 64 37.90 -1.98 14.95
CA ASN A 64 39.12 -2.66 15.36
C ASN A 64 40.33 -1.82 14.94
N ASP A 65 41.25 -1.61 15.87
CA ASP A 65 42.59 -1.11 15.59
C ASP A 65 43.63 -2.12 16.11
N GLY A 66 43.93 -3.12 15.26
CA GLY A 66 44.81 -4.24 15.60
C GLY A 66 44.20 -5.26 16.57
N ASP A 67 44.70 -5.26 17.81
CA ASP A 67 44.25 -6.13 18.91
C ASP A 67 43.27 -5.42 19.86
N THR A 68 43.07 -4.11 19.68
CA THR A 68 42.21 -3.29 20.54
C THR A 68 40.90 -2.96 19.82
N TRP A 69 39.79 -3.39 20.43
CA TRP A 69 38.45 -3.08 19.96
C TRP A 69 37.94 -1.82 20.63
N THR A 70 37.47 -0.87 19.82
CA THR A 70 36.80 0.34 20.30
C THR A 70 35.30 0.19 20.12
N PHE A 71 34.58 0.23 21.23
CA PHE A 71 33.13 0.16 21.31
C PHE A 71 32.56 1.55 21.59
N ILE A 72 31.51 1.91 20.87
CA ILE A 72 30.80 3.17 21.06
C ILE A 72 29.32 2.88 21.22
N ALA A 73 28.76 3.26 22.37
CA ALA A 73 27.34 3.22 22.67
C ALA A 73 26.73 4.62 22.49
N TYR A 74 25.62 4.72 21.78
CA TYR A 74 24.96 6.00 21.51
C TYR A 74 23.44 5.83 21.43
N ASP A 75 22.70 6.87 21.79
CA ASP A 75 21.25 6.92 21.67
C ASP A 75 20.88 7.77 20.45
N ILE A 76 20.45 7.09 19.37
CA ILE A 76 20.16 7.76 18.10
C ILE A 76 18.99 8.73 18.21
N GLU A 77 18.00 8.44 19.05
CA GLU A 77 16.82 9.29 19.22
C GLU A 77 17.21 10.59 19.90
N LYS A 78 17.96 10.51 21.02
CA LYS A 78 18.51 11.69 21.72
C LYS A 78 19.38 12.54 20.80
N ILE A 79 20.22 11.92 19.97
CA ILE A 79 21.06 12.63 19.00
C ILE A 79 20.20 13.35 17.96
N THR A 80 19.21 12.67 17.37
CA THR A 80 18.35 13.27 16.34
C THR A 80 17.49 14.41 16.89
N ASP A 81 16.97 14.28 18.10
CA ASP A 81 16.18 15.32 18.76
C ASP A 81 17.04 16.55 19.06
N PHE A 82 18.27 16.33 19.53
CA PHE A 82 19.23 17.42 19.73
C PHE A 82 19.53 18.14 18.41
N LEU A 83 19.86 17.41 17.35
CA LEU A 83 20.15 17.97 16.03
C LEU A 83 18.96 18.77 15.48
N ALA A 84 17.74 18.24 15.60
CA ALA A 84 16.52 18.93 15.21
C ALA A 84 16.33 20.23 15.99
N SER A 85 16.62 20.24 17.31
CA SER A 85 16.57 21.45 18.14
C SER A 85 17.55 22.55 17.68
N LYS A 86 18.64 22.15 17.01
CA LYS A 86 19.66 23.02 16.42
C LYS A 86 19.37 23.43 14.97
N GLY A 87 18.22 23.01 14.41
CA GLY A 87 17.82 23.33 13.03
C GLY A 87 18.31 22.33 11.99
N ILE A 88 18.86 21.19 12.41
CA ILE A 88 19.39 20.14 11.55
C ILE A 88 18.35 19.02 11.44
N GLY A 89 17.56 19.05 10.37
CA GLY A 89 16.62 17.97 10.04
C GLY A 89 17.34 16.67 9.67
N ALA A 90 16.74 15.52 9.97
CA ALA A 90 17.32 14.22 9.66
C ALA A 90 17.57 13.99 8.16
N ASP A 91 16.79 14.65 7.29
CA ASP A 91 16.96 14.66 5.83
C ASP A 91 18.25 15.36 5.37
N LYS A 92 18.81 16.25 6.20
CA LYS A 92 20.06 16.97 5.96
C LYS A 92 21.30 16.23 6.44
N ILE A 93 21.14 15.05 7.04
CA ILE A 93 22.23 14.26 7.60
C ILE A 93 22.60 13.15 6.63
N SER A 94 23.77 13.25 6.00
CA SER A 94 24.30 12.19 5.14
C SER A 94 24.77 10.98 5.97
N LYS A 95 25.68 11.22 6.91
CA LYS A 95 26.20 10.23 7.87
C LYS A 95 26.62 10.91 9.17
N LEU A 96 26.44 10.18 10.27
CA LEU A 96 27.02 10.49 11.58
C LEU A 96 28.35 9.75 11.73
N TYR A 97 29.33 10.46 12.26
CA TYR A 97 30.62 9.93 12.69
C TYR A 97 30.85 10.33 14.14
N PHE A 98 31.68 9.57 14.85
CA PHE A 98 32.07 9.86 16.22
C PHE A 98 33.51 10.34 16.22
N ALA A 99 33.82 11.41 16.97
CA ALA A 99 35.17 11.97 17.01
C ALA A 99 36.25 10.92 17.34
N GLN A 100 35.92 9.93 18.16
CA GLN A 100 36.76 8.78 18.48
C GLN A 100 37.25 7.98 17.25
N GLN A 101 36.50 7.99 16.15
CA GLN A 101 36.88 7.31 14.90
C GLN A 101 38.02 8.00 14.15
N SER A 102 38.34 9.24 14.52
CA SER A 102 39.40 10.06 13.93
C SER A 102 40.40 10.50 14.99
N VAL A 103 40.63 9.66 16.01
CA VAL A 103 41.50 9.98 17.14
C VAL A 103 42.88 10.46 16.71
N ASP A 104 43.49 9.83 15.71
CA ASP A 104 44.82 10.17 15.19
C ASP A 104 44.91 11.59 14.61
N GLN A 105 43.77 12.20 14.27
CA GLN A 105 43.72 13.57 13.74
C GLN A 105 43.78 14.61 14.85
N PHE A 106 43.55 14.24 16.11
CA PHE A 106 43.59 15.14 17.27
C PHE A 106 45.01 15.24 17.85
N THR A 107 45.94 15.78 17.07
CA THR A 107 47.35 15.97 17.47
C THR A 107 47.57 17.19 18.38
N ALA A 108 46.58 18.08 18.46
CA ALA A 108 46.55 19.26 19.31
C ALA A 108 45.12 19.52 19.79
N PRO A 109 44.91 20.32 20.85
CA PRO A 109 43.57 20.69 21.29
C PRO A 109 42.76 21.35 20.18
N LEU A 110 41.49 20.96 20.05
CA LEU A 110 40.52 21.57 19.14
C LEU A 110 39.48 22.32 19.97
N ALA A 111 39.41 23.64 19.85
CA ALA A 111 38.43 24.45 20.56
C ALA A 111 37.00 24.15 20.08
N LEU A 112 36.09 23.84 21.00
CA LEU A 112 34.65 23.73 20.72
C LEU A 112 33.93 25.05 21.03
N SER A 113 34.37 25.73 22.08
CA SER A 113 33.88 27.04 22.51
C SER A 113 34.96 27.74 23.34
N ASP A 114 34.66 28.92 23.87
CA ASP A 114 35.56 29.64 24.78
C ASP A 114 35.88 28.87 26.08
N LYS A 115 35.10 27.84 26.41
CA LYS A 115 35.18 27.09 27.67
C LYS A 115 35.58 25.64 27.53
N GLU A 116 35.37 25.03 26.37
CA GLU A 116 35.54 23.60 26.16
C GLU A 116 36.39 23.33 24.93
N SER A 117 37.27 22.34 25.04
CA SER A 117 38.11 21.85 23.96
C SER A 117 38.06 20.33 23.87
N LEU A 118 38.19 19.79 22.67
CA LEU A 118 38.50 18.38 22.46
C LEU A 118 40.00 18.16 22.52
N VAL A 119 40.39 17.10 23.21
CA VAL A 119 41.78 16.64 23.29
C VAL A 119 41.81 15.12 23.15
N ASN A 120 42.92 14.60 22.63
CA ASN A 120 43.24 13.18 22.70
C ASN A 120 44.05 12.91 23.97
N ILE A 121 43.53 12.05 24.85
CA ILE A 121 44.25 11.56 26.03
C ILE A 121 44.23 10.03 25.96
N ASP A 122 45.41 9.42 25.90
CA ASP A 122 45.59 7.96 25.82
C ASP A 122 44.69 7.32 24.73
N ASP A 123 44.78 7.87 23.52
CA ASP A 123 44.00 7.48 22.34
C ASP A 123 42.48 7.58 22.53
N THR A 124 42.02 8.35 23.51
CA THR A 124 40.61 8.59 23.76
C THR A 124 40.31 10.07 23.58
N VAL A 125 39.37 10.36 22.69
CA VAL A 125 38.93 11.75 22.47
C VAL A 125 38.01 12.15 23.63
N VAL A 126 38.37 13.20 24.35
CA VAL A 126 37.61 13.69 25.51
C VAL A 126 37.38 15.20 25.42
N VAL A 127 36.30 15.66 26.05
CA VAL A 127 36.02 17.10 26.21
C VAL A 127 36.59 17.54 27.55
N VAL A 128 37.43 18.57 27.55
CA VAL A 128 38.01 19.16 28.76
C VAL A 128 37.73 20.66 28.82
N PRO A 129 37.63 21.25 30.03
CA PRO A 129 37.58 22.69 30.16
C PRO A 129 38.87 23.33 29.63
N SER A 130 38.76 24.32 28.75
CA SER A 130 39.90 25.00 28.12
C SER A 130 40.80 25.75 29.12
N ILE A 131 40.36 25.94 30.37
CA ILE A 131 41.18 26.52 31.44
C ILE A 131 42.28 25.58 31.94
N VAL A 132 42.13 24.27 31.76
CA VAL A 132 43.10 23.25 32.20
C VAL A 132 44.25 23.09 31.19
N LEU A 133 44.09 23.66 29.99
CA LEU A 133 45.13 23.64 28.96
C LEU A 133 46.14 24.76 29.23
N GLU A 134 47.37 24.36 29.55
CA GLU A 134 48.45 25.27 29.98
C GLU A 134 48.92 26.22 28.87
N ASP A 135 48.65 25.90 27.59
CA ASP A 135 48.93 26.75 26.43
C ASP A 135 47.63 27.21 25.76
N LYS A 136 47.15 28.40 26.13
CA LYS A 136 45.99 29.07 25.49
C LYS A 136 46.33 29.75 24.16
N GLY A 137 47.58 29.69 23.71
CA GLY A 137 48.02 30.39 22.51
C GLY A 137 48.95 29.53 21.69
N GLU A 138 48.46 29.01 20.56
CA GLU A 138 49.00 29.31 19.23
C GLU A 138 48.56 28.30 18.16
N THR A 139 48.07 27.10 18.52
CA THR A 139 47.57 26.15 17.51
C THR A 139 46.36 25.35 18.00
N SER A 140 45.20 26.02 18.11
CA SER A 140 43.95 25.26 18.05
C SER A 140 43.88 24.59 16.68
N LEU A 141 43.70 23.28 16.70
CA LEU A 141 43.48 22.48 15.51
C LEU A 141 42.27 23.04 14.74
N ALA A 142 42.39 23.20 13.43
CA ALA A 142 41.26 23.56 12.58
C ALA A 142 40.47 22.31 12.20
N PHE A 143 39.15 22.33 12.42
CA PHE A 143 38.28 21.24 11.98
C PHE A 143 38.01 21.34 10.48
N ASP A 144 38.46 20.35 9.72
CA ASP A 144 38.23 20.29 8.27
C ASP A 144 37.82 18.89 7.78
N LYS A 145 37.90 18.64 6.48
CA LYS A 145 37.49 17.36 5.87
C LYS A 145 38.42 16.18 6.23
N SER A 146 39.65 16.42 6.67
CA SER A 146 40.62 15.37 7.07
C SER A 146 40.10 14.54 8.24
N PHE A 147 39.26 15.12 9.10
CA PHE A 147 38.60 14.43 10.21
C PHE A 147 37.53 13.43 9.77
N THR A 148 37.13 13.40 8.49
CA THR A 148 36.07 12.50 8.04
C THR A 148 36.63 11.08 7.84
N PRO A 149 36.18 10.06 8.60
CA PRO A 149 36.61 8.69 8.40
C PRO A 149 36.25 8.19 7.00
N LYS A 150 37.13 7.36 6.42
CA LYS A 150 36.87 6.72 5.11
C LYS A 150 35.74 5.69 5.17
N MET A 151 35.52 5.07 6.34
CA MET A 151 34.52 4.02 6.58
C MET A 151 33.89 4.20 7.97
N GLY A 152 32.77 3.51 8.25
CA GLY A 152 32.24 3.39 9.62
C GLY A 152 31.24 4.47 10.07
N GLY A 153 30.67 5.26 9.16
CA GLY A 153 29.60 6.21 9.50
C GLY A 153 28.25 5.55 9.73
N VAL A 154 27.48 6.08 10.69
CA VAL A 154 26.12 5.66 11.02
C VAL A 154 25.13 6.45 10.18
N SER A 155 24.20 5.74 9.51
CA SER A 155 23.10 6.38 8.80
C SER A 155 21.98 6.73 9.77
N VAL A 156 21.55 7.99 9.77
CA VAL A 156 20.32 8.38 10.46
C VAL A 156 19.16 7.83 9.65
N LYS A 157 18.44 6.86 10.21
CA LYS A 157 17.20 6.38 9.60
C LYS A 157 16.18 7.50 9.72
N THR A 158 15.96 8.24 8.65
CA THR A 158 14.84 9.18 8.55
C THR A 158 13.56 8.39 8.82
N GLY A 159 12.84 8.74 9.88
CA GLY A 159 11.58 8.12 10.32
C GLY A 159 10.41 8.24 9.34
N GLY A 160 10.67 8.45 8.05
CA GLY A 160 9.66 8.60 7.00
C GLY A 160 9.76 7.64 5.82
N MET A 161 10.86 6.89 5.60
CA MET A 161 10.94 6.02 4.39
C MET A 161 11.79 4.74 4.50
N THR A 162 12.39 4.41 5.65
CA THR A 162 13.13 3.14 5.81
C THR A 162 12.94 2.45 7.17
N LYS A 163 11.82 2.68 7.86
CA LYS A 163 11.21 1.56 8.60
C LYS A 163 10.71 0.63 7.52
N SER A 164 11.56 -0.29 7.07
CA SER A 164 11.09 -1.44 6.31
C SER A 164 9.96 -2.04 7.15
N MET A 165 8.70 -1.87 6.71
CA MET A 165 7.53 -2.39 7.42
C MET A 165 7.64 -3.90 7.62
N PHE A 166 8.53 -4.52 6.84
CA PHE A 166 8.84 -5.93 6.86
C PHE A 166 10.30 -6.14 7.24
N THR A 167 10.55 -7.07 8.16
CA THR A 167 11.89 -7.63 8.36
C THR A 167 12.37 -8.31 7.06
N GLN A 168 13.69 -8.52 6.91
CA GLN A 168 14.24 -9.21 5.74
C GLN A 168 13.59 -10.59 5.52
N SER A 169 13.26 -11.31 6.60
CA SER A 169 12.54 -12.59 6.54
C SER A 169 11.11 -12.46 5.99
N GLN A 170 10.38 -11.41 6.39
CA GLN A 170 9.02 -11.12 5.91
C GLN A 170 9.04 -10.68 4.44
N ALA A 171 10.02 -9.86 4.05
CA ALA A 171 10.19 -9.45 2.65
C ALA A 171 10.48 -10.66 1.74
N LEU A 172 11.33 -11.59 2.18
CA LEU A 172 11.65 -12.81 1.44
C LEU A 172 10.43 -13.74 1.33
N THR A 173 9.62 -13.81 2.38
CA THR A 173 8.34 -14.57 2.37
C THR A 173 7.34 -13.97 1.39
N ILE A 174 7.16 -12.65 1.41
CA ILE A 174 6.26 -11.95 0.46
C ILE A 174 6.75 -12.14 -0.97
N ALA A 175 8.06 -12.01 -1.22
CA ALA A 175 8.64 -12.23 -2.55
C ALA A 175 8.38 -13.66 -3.05
N ALA A 176 8.51 -14.67 -2.19
CA ALA A 176 8.21 -16.05 -2.54
C ALA A 176 6.73 -16.26 -2.90
N VAL A 177 5.81 -15.66 -2.13
CA VAL A 177 4.36 -15.71 -2.42
C VAL A 177 4.05 -15.03 -3.76
N LEU A 178 4.64 -13.86 -4.03
CA LEU A 178 4.44 -13.15 -5.30
C LEU A 178 5.02 -13.93 -6.49
N ALA A 179 6.17 -14.58 -6.33
CA ALA A 179 6.75 -15.44 -7.36
C ALA A 179 5.85 -16.65 -7.67
N LEU A 180 5.21 -17.23 -6.65
CA LEU A 180 4.21 -18.28 -6.82
C LEU A 180 3.02 -17.80 -7.64
N PHE A 181 2.47 -16.63 -7.31
CA PHE A 181 1.37 -16.03 -8.09
C PHE A 181 1.80 -15.74 -9.52
N ALA A 182 2.99 -15.18 -9.73
CA ALA A 182 3.52 -14.94 -11.07
C ALA A 182 3.61 -16.25 -11.88
N GLY A 183 4.08 -17.34 -11.27
CA GLY A 183 4.10 -18.66 -11.88
C GLY A 183 2.70 -19.16 -12.28
N MET A 184 1.70 -18.99 -11.41
CA MET A 184 0.31 -19.33 -11.73
C MET A 184 -0.21 -18.53 -12.93
N PHE A 185 0.07 -17.23 -13.00
CA PHE A 185 -0.34 -16.39 -14.13
C PHE A 185 0.35 -16.78 -15.45
N VAL A 186 1.61 -17.19 -15.42
CA VAL A 186 2.31 -17.68 -16.61
C VAL A 186 1.70 -18.98 -17.12
N VAL A 187 1.41 -19.93 -16.22
CA VAL A 187 0.74 -21.20 -16.58
C VAL A 187 -0.64 -20.92 -17.16
N GLU A 188 -1.42 -20.06 -16.50
CA GLU A 188 -2.76 -19.70 -16.96
C GLU A 188 -2.71 -18.99 -18.33
N GLY A 189 -1.79 -18.04 -18.51
CA GLY A 189 -1.59 -17.35 -19.78
C GLY A 189 -1.19 -18.30 -20.93
N SER A 190 -0.33 -19.28 -20.65
CA SER A 190 0.04 -20.30 -21.64
C SER A 190 -1.12 -21.22 -22.03
N ARG A 191 -2.03 -21.50 -21.09
CA ARG A 191 -3.25 -22.29 -21.34
C ARG A 191 -4.26 -21.51 -22.20
N TYR A 192 -4.40 -20.21 -21.97
CA TYR A 192 -5.28 -19.35 -22.76
C TYR A 192 -4.82 -19.19 -24.21
N ASP A 193 -3.50 -19.15 -24.48
CA ASP A 193 -2.98 -19.05 -25.86
C ASP A 193 -3.33 -20.28 -26.72
N GLY A 194 -3.40 -21.47 -26.11
CA GLY A 194 -3.81 -22.69 -26.79
C GLY A 194 -5.31 -22.78 -27.06
N GLY A 195 -6.15 -22.35 -26.10
CA GLY A 195 -7.61 -22.36 -26.25
C GLY A 195 -8.13 -21.32 -27.24
N ASN A 196 -7.56 -20.12 -27.22
CA ASN A 196 -8.02 -19.02 -28.07
C ASN A 196 -7.75 -19.28 -29.56
N LYS A 197 -6.65 -19.94 -29.93
CA LYS A 197 -6.37 -20.25 -31.35
C LYS A 197 -7.41 -21.19 -31.95
N ALA A 198 -7.79 -22.23 -31.23
CA ALA A 198 -8.81 -23.17 -31.70
C ALA A 198 -10.20 -22.51 -31.83
N ASP A 199 -10.52 -21.57 -30.93
CA ASP A 199 -11.79 -20.83 -30.98
C ASP A 199 -11.77 -19.73 -32.06
N GLU A 200 -10.62 -19.08 -32.29
CA GLU A 200 -10.39 -18.15 -33.40
C GLU A 200 -10.50 -18.85 -34.75
N GLU A 201 -9.90 -20.04 -34.91
CA GLU A 201 -10.02 -20.84 -36.13
C GLU A 201 -11.48 -21.23 -36.41
N LYS A 202 -12.22 -21.66 -35.38
CA LYS A 202 -13.66 -21.94 -35.50
C LYS A 202 -14.45 -20.68 -35.87
N LEU A 203 -14.15 -19.54 -35.23
CA LEU A 203 -14.80 -18.27 -35.52
C LEU A 203 -14.56 -17.84 -36.97
N GLN A 204 -13.33 -18.00 -37.45
CA GLN A 204 -12.95 -17.71 -38.82
C GLN A 204 -13.70 -18.62 -39.81
N SER A 205 -13.77 -19.93 -39.54
CA SER A 205 -14.56 -20.86 -40.37
C SER A 205 -16.05 -20.51 -40.42
N LEU A 206 -16.60 -19.96 -39.33
CA LEU A 206 -17.97 -19.47 -39.27
C LEU A 206 -18.16 -18.19 -40.09
N TYR A 207 -17.18 -17.29 -40.12
CA TYR A 207 -17.24 -16.11 -40.99
C TYR A 207 -17.08 -16.46 -42.47
N GLU A 208 -16.23 -17.42 -42.81
CA GLU A 208 -16.09 -17.92 -44.18
C GLU A 208 -17.37 -18.57 -44.70
N SER A 209 -18.05 -19.37 -43.85
CA SER A 209 -19.34 -19.99 -44.20
C SER A 209 -20.51 -19.00 -44.19
N TYR A 210 -20.42 -17.91 -43.42
CA TYR A 210 -21.45 -16.87 -43.33
C TYR A 210 -20.85 -15.45 -43.41
N PRO A 211 -20.40 -15.00 -44.59
CA PRO A 211 -19.71 -13.71 -44.74
C PRO A 211 -20.53 -12.50 -44.28
N SER A 212 -21.86 -12.58 -44.42
CA SER A 212 -22.78 -11.53 -43.91
C SER A 212 -22.70 -11.30 -42.39
N LEU A 213 -22.19 -12.27 -41.63
CA LEU A 213 -22.05 -12.20 -40.18
C LEU A 213 -20.66 -11.75 -39.74
N GLU A 214 -19.73 -11.43 -40.65
CA GLU A 214 -18.37 -10.99 -40.31
C GLU A 214 -18.37 -9.62 -39.61
N SER A 215 -19.26 -8.72 -40.02
CA SER A 215 -19.43 -7.41 -39.40
C SER A 215 -20.13 -7.51 -38.03
N SER A 216 -19.47 -7.00 -36.99
CA SER A 216 -20.01 -6.89 -35.63
C SER A 216 -21.31 -6.05 -35.60
N TYR A 217 -21.41 -5.03 -36.45
CA TYR A 217 -22.60 -4.21 -36.60
C TYR A 217 -23.78 -5.04 -37.12
N THR A 218 -23.56 -5.89 -38.13
CA THR A 218 -24.60 -6.76 -38.67
C THR A 218 -25.06 -7.78 -37.62
N ARG A 219 -24.14 -8.39 -36.88
CA ARG A 219 -24.48 -9.31 -35.79
C ARG A 219 -25.29 -8.63 -34.70
N ALA A 220 -24.88 -7.44 -34.26
CA ALA A 220 -25.59 -6.67 -33.26
C ALA A 220 -27.01 -6.31 -33.72
N GLY A 221 -27.17 -5.89 -34.99
CA GLY A 221 -28.47 -5.60 -35.58
C GLY A 221 -29.40 -6.82 -35.63
N ILE A 222 -28.87 -7.99 -35.99
CA ILE A 222 -29.64 -9.25 -36.00
C ILE A 222 -30.08 -9.63 -34.58
N VAL A 223 -29.17 -9.59 -33.61
CA VAL A 223 -29.47 -9.88 -32.20
C VAL A 223 -30.56 -8.95 -31.69
N GLU A 224 -30.45 -7.65 -31.98
CA GLU A 224 -31.41 -6.66 -31.52
C GLU A 224 -32.80 -6.86 -32.16
N LYS A 225 -32.83 -7.18 -33.47
CA LYS A 225 -34.08 -7.55 -34.15
C LYS A 225 -34.78 -8.73 -33.46
N TYR A 226 -34.06 -9.82 -33.21
CA TYR A 226 -34.65 -11.01 -32.58
C TYR A 226 -34.96 -10.79 -31.09
N ARG A 227 -34.20 -9.95 -30.39
CA ARG A 227 -34.51 -9.55 -29.01
C ARG A 227 -35.84 -8.79 -28.94
N ASN A 228 -36.08 -7.87 -29.88
CA ASN A 228 -37.35 -7.14 -29.96
C ASN A 228 -38.53 -8.07 -30.24
N ILE A 229 -38.39 -8.98 -31.20
CA ILE A 229 -39.41 -10.01 -31.48
C ILE A 229 -39.68 -10.86 -30.24
N ASN A 230 -38.63 -11.39 -29.59
CA ASN A 230 -38.79 -12.24 -28.41
C ASN A 230 -39.45 -11.48 -27.24
N THR A 231 -39.15 -10.19 -27.07
CA THR A 231 -39.75 -9.37 -26.02
C THR A 231 -41.26 -9.20 -26.25
N LEU A 232 -41.68 -8.93 -27.49
CA LEU A 232 -43.10 -8.84 -27.85
C LEU A 232 -43.81 -10.20 -27.68
N GLU A 233 -43.19 -11.29 -28.12
CA GLU A 233 -43.76 -12.63 -27.96
C GLU A 233 -43.83 -13.08 -26.49
N ARG A 234 -42.89 -12.65 -25.64
CA ARG A 234 -42.97 -12.87 -24.19
C ARG A 234 -44.14 -12.13 -23.57
N LYS A 235 -44.36 -10.86 -23.94
CA LYS A 235 -45.51 -10.08 -23.47
C LYS A 235 -46.83 -10.75 -23.85
N LYS A 236 -46.96 -11.22 -25.09
CA LYS A 236 -48.12 -12.02 -25.54
C LYS A 236 -48.34 -13.26 -24.67
N ARG A 237 -47.28 -14.05 -24.42
CA ARG A 237 -47.37 -15.25 -23.57
C ARG A 237 -47.78 -14.93 -22.13
N GLU A 238 -47.23 -13.87 -21.53
CA GLU A 238 -47.62 -13.45 -20.18
C GLU A 238 -49.06 -12.95 -20.11
N THR A 239 -49.54 -12.23 -21.13
CA THR A 239 -50.95 -11.82 -21.24
C THR A 239 -51.87 -13.05 -21.33
N ILE A 240 -51.56 -14.02 -22.19
CA ILE A 240 -52.33 -15.27 -22.30
C ILE A 240 -52.35 -16.02 -20.96
N LYS A 241 -51.20 -16.13 -20.31
CA LYS A 241 -51.09 -16.74 -18.98
C LYS A 241 -51.97 -15.99 -17.98
N THR A 242 -51.94 -14.67 -17.97
CA THR A 242 -52.75 -13.84 -17.08
C THR A 242 -54.25 -14.04 -17.32
N LEU A 243 -54.69 -14.05 -18.58
CA LEU A 243 -56.08 -14.34 -18.95
C LEU A 243 -56.50 -15.75 -18.56
N SER A 244 -55.63 -16.75 -18.69
CA SER A 244 -55.93 -18.12 -18.29
C SER A 244 -56.20 -18.27 -16.79
N HIS A 245 -55.53 -17.47 -15.93
CA HIS A 245 -55.80 -17.44 -14.49
C HIS A 245 -57.15 -16.81 -14.13
N MET A 246 -57.80 -16.14 -15.08
CA MET A 246 -59.16 -15.60 -14.90
C MET A 246 -60.24 -16.63 -15.23
N ILE A 247 -59.86 -17.80 -15.78
CA ILE A 247 -60.76 -18.92 -16.04
C ILE A 247 -60.82 -19.78 -14.78
N PHE A 248 -61.95 -19.71 -14.07
CA PHE A 248 -62.24 -20.53 -12.90
C PHE A 248 -63.71 -20.96 -12.93
N LYS A 249 -64.16 -21.74 -11.92
CA LYS A 249 -65.53 -22.25 -11.87
C LYS A 249 -66.56 -21.12 -12.05
N GLY A 250 -67.38 -21.23 -13.09
CA GLY A 250 -68.41 -20.28 -13.49
C GLY A 250 -67.96 -19.17 -14.44
N VAL A 251 -66.75 -19.27 -14.99
CA VAL A 251 -66.21 -18.37 -16.03
C VAL A 251 -65.80 -19.17 -17.26
N THR A 252 -66.27 -18.75 -18.42
CA THR A 252 -65.87 -19.33 -19.72
C THR A 252 -65.29 -18.24 -20.62
N LEU A 253 -64.06 -18.44 -21.10
CA LEU A 253 -63.48 -17.58 -22.14
C LEU A 253 -64.13 -17.92 -23.49
N THR A 254 -64.95 -17.02 -24.03
CA THR A 254 -65.68 -17.25 -25.28
C THR A 254 -64.90 -16.79 -26.51
N SER A 255 -64.07 -15.76 -26.37
CA SER A 255 -63.18 -15.30 -27.44
C SER A 255 -61.97 -14.57 -26.88
N ALA A 256 -60.84 -14.67 -27.58
CA ALA A 256 -59.64 -13.90 -27.30
C ALA A 256 -59.00 -13.47 -28.61
N HIS A 257 -58.75 -12.17 -28.75
CA HIS A 257 -58.02 -11.58 -29.86
C HIS A 257 -56.77 -10.89 -29.34
N LEU A 258 -55.65 -11.11 -30.01
CA LEU A 258 -54.34 -10.63 -29.60
C LEU A 258 -53.60 -10.15 -30.85
N ASP A 259 -53.29 -8.86 -30.90
CA ASP A 259 -52.50 -8.26 -31.98
C ASP A 259 -51.09 -7.87 -31.46
N GLU A 260 -50.35 -7.04 -32.19
CA GLU A 260 -49.01 -6.60 -31.77
C GLU A 260 -49.00 -5.55 -30.65
N LYS A 261 -50.12 -4.85 -30.45
CA LYS A 261 -50.23 -3.68 -29.55
C LYS A 261 -51.25 -3.86 -28.44
N ARG A 262 -52.29 -4.68 -28.65
CA ARG A 262 -53.47 -4.79 -27.80
C ARG A 262 -54.00 -6.21 -27.76
N PHE A 263 -54.78 -6.47 -26.73
CA PHE A 263 -55.57 -7.68 -26.60
C PHE A 263 -56.99 -7.35 -26.17
N ASN A 264 -57.91 -8.26 -26.50
CA ASN A 264 -59.30 -8.22 -26.09
C ASN A 264 -59.76 -9.66 -25.82
N ALA A 265 -60.29 -9.92 -24.63
CA ALA A 265 -60.81 -11.22 -24.21
C ALA A 265 -62.23 -11.08 -23.67
N HIS A 266 -63.16 -11.91 -24.17
CA HIS A 266 -64.54 -11.94 -23.74
C HIS A 266 -64.80 -13.15 -22.85
N PHE A 267 -65.30 -12.90 -21.64
CA PHE A 267 -65.60 -13.91 -20.63
C PHE A 267 -67.10 -13.93 -20.37
N SER A 268 -67.70 -15.10 -20.52
CA SER A 268 -69.04 -15.36 -20.01
C SER A 268 -69.00 -15.79 -18.55
N CYS A 269 -69.83 -15.17 -17.71
CA CYS A 269 -69.84 -15.37 -16.27
C CYS A 269 -71.24 -15.81 -15.81
N ASP A 270 -71.31 -16.86 -15.00
CA ASP A 270 -72.60 -17.43 -14.55
C ASP A 270 -73.46 -16.46 -13.74
N ASN A 271 -72.81 -15.60 -12.92
CA ASN A 271 -73.50 -14.65 -12.06
C ASN A 271 -72.67 -13.37 -11.82
N GLU A 272 -73.29 -12.38 -11.17
CA GLU A 272 -72.67 -11.07 -10.93
C GLU A 272 -71.48 -11.11 -9.95
N GLU A 273 -71.49 -12.02 -8.98
CA GLU A 273 -70.38 -12.20 -8.03
C GLU A 273 -69.12 -12.71 -8.76
N VAL A 274 -69.30 -13.68 -9.65
CA VAL A 274 -68.24 -14.21 -10.52
C VAL A 274 -67.70 -13.13 -11.45
N ALA A 275 -68.57 -12.33 -12.06
CA ALA A 275 -68.16 -11.20 -12.89
C ALA A 275 -67.33 -10.17 -12.08
N ASN A 276 -67.77 -9.83 -10.86
CA ASN A 276 -67.02 -8.91 -9.99
C ASN A 276 -65.62 -9.46 -9.62
N ARG A 277 -65.49 -10.77 -9.45
CA ARG A 277 -64.19 -11.41 -9.22
C ARG A 277 -63.28 -11.35 -10.44
N VAL A 278 -63.79 -11.61 -11.65
CA VAL A 278 -63.02 -11.42 -12.90
C VAL A 278 -62.57 -9.97 -13.04
N LYS A 279 -63.45 -9.00 -12.74
CA LYS A 279 -63.12 -7.57 -12.75
C LYS A 279 -62.01 -7.20 -11.75
N ALA A 280 -62.01 -7.80 -10.56
CA ALA A 280 -60.96 -7.59 -9.57
C ALA A 280 -59.60 -8.16 -10.05
N LEU A 281 -59.61 -9.34 -10.67
CA LEU A 281 -58.40 -9.96 -11.25
C LEU A 281 -57.84 -9.13 -12.42
N ALA A 282 -58.72 -8.66 -13.32
CA ALA A 282 -58.32 -7.79 -14.42
C ALA A 282 -57.71 -6.47 -13.91
N LYS A 283 -58.33 -5.84 -12.91
CA LYS A 283 -57.79 -4.62 -12.29
C LYS A 283 -56.44 -4.85 -11.61
N LYS A 284 -56.23 -6.01 -10.97
CA LYS A 284 -54.94 -6.40 -10.37
C LYS A 284 -53.83 -6.49 -11.44
N SER A 285 -54.18 -6.90 -12.64
CA SER A 285 -53.29 -6.96 -13.80
C SER A 285 -53.27 -5.67 -14.63
N HIS A 286 -53.85 -4.57 -14.13
CA HIS A 286 -53.94 -3.28 -14.81
C HIS A 286 -54.66 -3.31 -16.17
N TYR A 287 -55.62 -4.23 -16.33
CA TYR A 287 -56.45 -4.33 -17.52
C TYR A 287 -57.77 -3.59 -17.35
N ASN A 288 -58.28 -3.08 -18.47
CA ASN A 288 -59.58 -2.42 -18.53
C ASN A 288 -60.68 -3.46 -18.69
N THR A 289 -61.87 -3.16 -18.16
CA THR A 289 -63.02 -4.05 -18.21
C THR A 289 -64.28 -3.31 -18.64
N SER A 290 -65.06 -3.88 -19.56
CA SER A 290 -66.40 -3.41 -19.93
C SER A 290 -67.42 -4.55 -19.80
N LYS A 291 -68.67 -4.23 -19.42
CA LYS A 291 -69.76 -5.21 -19.23
C LYS A 291 -70.70 -5.17 -20.43
N ALA A 292 -71.13 -6.34 -20.92
CA ALA A 292 -72.13 -6.41 -21.98
C ALA A 292 -73.51 -5.98 -21.46
N LYS A 293 -74.32 -5.31 -22.29
CA LYS A 293 -75.65 -4.84 -21.88
C LYS A 293 -76.55 -6.03 -21.51
N ASN A 294 -77.16 -5.97 -20.33
CA ASN A 294 -78.07 -6.99 -19.78
C ASN A 294 -77.49 -8.41 -19.67
N SER A 295 -76.16 -8.54 -19.58
CA SER A 295 -75.49 -9.83 -19.35
C SER A 295 -74.45 -9.70 -18.22
N ASN A 296 -74.07 -10.82 -17.62
CA ASN A 296 -72.94 -10.92 -16.70
C ASN A 296 -71.60 -11.05 -17.43
N ASP A 297 -71.61 -11.07 -18.76
CA ASP A 297 -70.41 -11.18 -19.57
C ASP A 297 -69.53 -9.92 -19.47
N LEU A 298 -68.23 -10.16 -19.47
CA LEU A 298 -67.19 -9.14 -19.33
C LEU A 298 -66.19 -9.21 -20.46
N THR A 299 -65.85 -8.04 -20.99
CA THR A 299 -64.75 -7.86 -21.92
C THR A 299 -63.57 -7.27 -21.14
N VAL A 300 -62.42 -7.93 -21.23
CA VAL A 300 -61.15 -7.51 -20.64
C VAL A 300 -60.20 -7.10 -21.76
N GLU A 301 -59.66 -5.89 -21.70
CA GLU A 301 -58.79 -5.34 -22.74
C GLU A 301 -57.57 -4.61 -22.15
N GLY A 302 -56.49 -4.55 -22.93
CA GLY A 302 -55.26 -3.88 -22.52
C GLY A 302 -54.23 -3.79 -23.63
N ALA A 303 -53.13 -3.09 -23.34
CA ALA A 303 -51.98 -2.99 -24.23
C ALA A 303 -50.93 -4.08 -23.93
N LEU A 304 -50.08 -4.39 -24.92
CA LEU A 304 -48.98 -5.36 -24.80
C LEU A 304 -47.62 -4.72 -24.49
#